data_AF-A0A2D5A7Y1-F1
#
_entry.id   AF-A0A2D5A7Y1-F1
#
_cell.length_a   1.000
_cell.length_b   1.000
_cell.length_c   1.000
_cell.angle_alpha   90.00
_cell.angle_beta   90.00
_cell.angle_gamma   90.00
#
_symmetry.space_group_name_H-M   'P 1'
#
loop_
_entity.id
_entity.type
_entity.pdbx_description
1 polymer ?
#
loop_
_entity_poly.entity_id
_entity_poly.type
_entity_poly.pdbx_seq_one_letter_code
_entity_poly.pdbx_strand_id
1 'polypeptide(L)'
;MARYKAIPFLLTLLVGAGGLTYFWFDLPRRTRQGFAGDLYHQRYQAAAGMLLPPSALRVDSEGGLVLVDEAGDSTTVPKAKLPFKIVAGNGGPEHDFKMMALGPSTNGTLDSPPVTLYLAVVGERVTIEAVED
;
A
#
# COMPACT_ATOMS: atom_id res chain seq x y z
N MET A 1 32.02 -11.41 42.41
CA MET A 1 32.42 -10.90 41.08
C MET A 1 31.27 -11.07 40.05
N ALA A 2 30.10 -10.47 40.25
CA ALA A 2 28.92 -10.71 39.40
C ALA A 2 28.29 -9.44 38.77
N ARG A 3 28.74 -8.24 39.18
CA ARG A 3 28.05 -6.98 38.83
C ARG A 3 28.45 -6.38 37.48
N TYR A 4 29.60 -6.76 36.92
CA TYR A 4 30.14 -6.21 35.67
C TYR A 4 29.75 -6.99 34.40
N LYS A 5 29.28 -8.24 34.53
CA LYS A 5 28.81 -9.05 33.39
C LYS A 5 27.38 -8.71 32.97
N ALA A 6 26.57 -8.14 33.87
CA ALA A 6 25.20 -7.72 33.57
C ALA A 6 25.14 -6.49 32.66
N ILE A 7 26.15 -5.62 32.71
CA ILE A 7 26.23 -4.36 31.96
C ILE A 7 26.30 -4.59 30.43
N PRO A 8 27.22 -5.42 29.90
CA PRO A 8 27.23 -5.70 28.45
C PRO A 8 25.96 -6.42 28.02
N PHE A 9 25.41 -7.33 28.84
CA PHE A 9 24.17 -8.04 28.52
C PHE A 9 22.96 -7.09 28.40
N LEU A 10 22.85 -6.12 29.30
CA LEU A 10 21.81 -5.07 29.26
C LEU A 10 21.96 -4.15 28.04
N LEU A 11 23.19 -3.79 27.67
CA LEU A 11 23.48 -3.01 26.47
C LEU A 11 23.11 -3.77 25.19
N THR A 12 23.42 -5.05 25.09
CA THR A 12 23.02 -5.88 23.94
C THR A 12 21.51 -6.03 23.85
N LEU A 13 20.81 -6.16 24.98
CA LEU A 13 19.35 -6.24 25.04
C LEU A 13 18.69 -4.91 24.61
N LEU A 14 19.26 -3.78 25.02
CA LEU A 14 18.80 -2.44 24.61
C LEU A 14 19.02 -2.17 23.12
N VAL A 15 20.19 -2.53 22.57
CA VAL A 15 20.47 -2.37 21.13
C VAL A 15 19.64 -3.35 20.30
N GLY A 16 19.47 -4.59 20.76
CA GLY A 16 18.58 -5.56 20.13
C GLY A 16 17.13 -5.11 20.12
N ALA A 17 16.62 -4.61 21.26
CA ALA A 17 15.27 -4.09 21.37
C ALA A 17 15.04 -2.83 20.51
N GLY A 18 16.02 -1.91 20.45
CA GLY A 18 15.95 -0.72 19.60
C GLY A 18 15.99 -1.03 18.09
N GLY A 19 16.75 -2.05 17.67
CA GLY A 19 16.73 -2.54 16.29
C GLY A 19 15.43 -3.24 15.91
N LEU A 20 14.84 -4.00 16.85
CA LEU A 20 13.54 -4.65 16.69
C LEU A 20 12.40 -3.63 16.53
N THR A 21 12.39 -2.53 17.28
CA THR A 21 11.33 -1.52 17.14
C THR A 21 11.46 -0.72 15.83
N TYR A 22 12.67 -0.42 15.37
CA TYR A 22 12.88 0.28 14.10
C TYR A 22 12.38 -0.52 12.90
N PHE A 23 12.60 -1.84 12.90
CA PHE A 23 12.12 -2.71 11.84
C PHE A 23 10.58 -2.73 11.79
N TRP A 24 9.92 -2.80 12.95
CA TRP A 24 8.46 -2.89 13.01
C TRP A 24 7.73 -1.62 12.55
N PHE A 25 8.30 -0.43 12.79
CA PHE A 25 7.67 0.83 12.38
C PHE A 25 8.09 1.31 10.99
N ASP A 26 9.33 1.04 10.57
CA ASP A 26 9.82 1.56 9.29
C ASP A 26 9.42 0.67 8.10
N LEU A 27 9.21 -0.63 8.34
CA LEU A 27 8.83 -1.57 7.29
C LEU A 27 7.46 -1.28 6.69
N PRO A 28 6.36 -1.08 7.47
CA PRO A 28 5.05 -0.80 6.89
C PRO A 28 5.04 0.52 6.10
N ARG A 29 5.80 1.51 6.57
CA ARG A 29 5.97 2.80 5.87
C ARG A 29 6.66 2.62 4.52
N ARG A 30 7.74 1.84 4.46
CA ARG A 30 8.45 1.55 3.21
C ARG A 30 7.60 0.73 2.24
N THR A 31 6.89 -0.29 2.73
CA THR A 31 5.97 -1.09 1.91
C THR A 31 4.89 -0.22 1.28
N ARG A 32 4.24 0.64 2.08
CA ARG A 32 3.26 1.62 1.61
C ARG A 32 3.83 2.53 0.53
N GLN A 33 4.98 3.14 0.78
CA GLN A 33 5.62 4.07 -0.16
C GLN A 33 6.07 3.37 -1.45
N GLY A 34 6.60 2.16 -1.35
CA GLY A 34 7.00 1.34 -2.50
C GLY A 34 5.81 1.00 -3.37
N PHE A 35 4.76 0.42 -2.78
CA PHE A 35 3.54 0.05 -3.50
C PHE A 35 2.88 1.26 -4.14
N ALA A 36 2.67 2.33 -3.37
CA ALA A 36 2.02 3.53 -3.89
C ALA A 36 2.87 4.24 -4.95
N GLY A 37 4.19 4.24 -4.80
CA GLY A 37 5.12 4.79 -5.79
C GLY A 37 5.09 4.00 -7.10
N ASP A 38 5.10 2.68 -7.02
CA ASP A 38 5.00 1.80 -8.20
C ASP A 38 3.65 1.94 -8.90
N LEU A 39 2.54 2.01 -8.16
CA LEU A 39 1.20 2.19 -8.71
C LEU A 39 1.03 3.57 -9.39
N TYR A 40 1.56 4.62 -8.77
CA TYR A 40 1.56 5.99 -9.32
C TYR A 40 2.41 6.10 -10.59
N HIS A 41 3.59 5.47 -10.61
CA HIS A 41 4.48 5.42 -11.76
C HIS A 41 4.15 4.32 -12.78
N GLN A 42 2.97 3.69 -12.66
CA GLN A 42 2.46 2.69 -13.59
C GLN A 42 3.37 1.45 -13.73
N ARG A 43 4.16 1.15 -12.70
CA ARG A 43 5.01 -0.05 -12.62
C ARG A 43 4.18 -1.23 -12.11
N TYR A 44 3.11 -1.54 -12.83
CA TYR A 44 2.06 -2.45 -12.41
C TYR A 44 2.56 -3.86 -12.07
N GLN A 45 3.56 -4.35 -12.80
CA GLN A 45 4.17 -5.64 -12.48
C GLN A 45 4.90 -5.65 -11.13
N ALA A 46 5.59 -4.56 -10.78
CA ALA A 46 6.25 -4.41 -9.49
C ALA A 46 5.23 -4.29 -8.36
N ALA A 47 4.21 -3.45 -8.54
CA ALA A 47 3.09 -3.31 -7.61
C ALA A 47 2.37 -4.65 -7.38
N ALA A 48 2.08 -5.41 -8.44
CA ALA A 48 1.45 -6.73 -8.34
C ALA A 48 2.33 -7.73 -7.56
N GLY A 49 3.66 -7.64 -7.69
CA GLY A 49 4.60 -8.47 -6.93
C GLY A 49 4.58 -8.24 -5.42
N MET A 50 4.09 -7.07 -4.98
CA MET A 50 3.95 -6.72 -3.56
C MET A 50 2.62 -7.16 -2.95
N LEU A 51 1.67 -7.62 -3.77
CA LEU A 51 0.36 -8.03 -3.27
C LEU A 51 0.41 -9.37 -2.54
N LEU A 52 -0.44 -9.51 -1.54
CA LEU A 52 -0.76 -10.78 -0.88
C LEU A 52 -2.00 -11.39 -1.55
N PRO A 53 -1.95 -12.66 -2.01
CA PRO A 53 -3.15 -13.34 -2.50
C PRO A 53 -4.26 -13.39 -1.43
N PRO A 54 -5.54 -13.29 -1.81
CA PRO A 54 -6.06 -13.35 -3.17
C PRO A 54 -6.01 -12.02 -3.94
N SER A 55 -5.62 -10.92 -3.30
CA SER A 55 -5.52 -9.63 -3.97
C SER A 55 -4.56 -9.69 -5.15
N ALA A 56 -4.98 -9.12 -6.28
CA ALA A 56 -4.22 -9.15 -7.51
C ALA A 56 -4.41 -7.88 -8.32
N LEU A 57 -3.45 -7.62 -9.22
CA LEU A 57 -3.48 -6.51 -10.14
C LEU A 57 -2.89 -6.96 -11.48
N ARG A 58 -3.58 -6.63 -12.57
CA ARG A 58 -3.10 -6.87 -13.94
C ARG A 58 -3.54 -5.76 -14.87
N VAL A 59 -2.75 -5.54 -15.91
CA VAL A 59 -3.11 -4.62 -16.99
C VAL A 59 -4.04 -5.33 -17.96
N ASP A 60 -5.13 -4.68 -18.38
CA ASP A 60 -6.01 -5.20 -19.42
C ASP A 60 -5.47 -4.92 -20.84
N SER A 61 -6.20 -5.36 -21.87
CA SER A 61 -5.81 -5.15 -23.27
C SER A 61 -5.87 -3.70 -23.74
N GLU A 62 -6.59 -2.83 -23.02
CA GLU A 62 -6.78 -1.41 -23.35
C GLU A 62 -5.82 -0.51 -22.56
N GLY A 63 -5.02 -1.09 -21.67
CA GLY A 63 -4.09 -0.38 -20.79
C GLY A 63 -4.73 0.17 -19.53
N GLY A 64 -5.96 -0.25 -19.21
CA GLY A 64 -6.56 -0.12 -17.89
C GLY A 64 -6.02 -1.15 -16.90
N LEU A 65 -6.58 -1.17 -15.70
CA LEU A 65 -6.21 -2.10 -14.65
C LEU A 65 -7.39 -2.94 -14.21
N VAL A 66 -7.19 -4.25 -14.12
CA VAL A 66 -8.09 -5.13 -13.40
C VAL A 66 -7.49 -5.38 -12.02
N LEU A 67 -8.26 -5.03 -11.00
CA LEU A 67 -7.94 -5.18 -9.60
C LEU A 67 -8.81 -6.28 -9.01
N VAL A 68 -8.21 -7.13 -8.18
CA VAL A 68 -8.93 -8.13 -7.39
C VAL A 68 -8.68 -7.80 -5.93
N ASP A 69 -9.74 -7.65 -5.15
CA ASP A 69 -9.64 -7.41 -3.71
C ASP A 69 -9.48 -8.71 -2.91
N GLU A 70 -9.42 -8.59 -1.59
CA GLU A 70 -9.27 -9.73 -0.68
C GLU A 70 -10.50 -10.66 -0.64
N ALA A 71 -11.68 -10.13 -0.97
CA ALA A 71 -12.90 -10.92 -1.11
C ALA A 71 -12.92 -11.70 -2.43
N GLY A 72 -12.06 -11.32 -3.38
CA GLY A 72 -11.97 -11.91 -4.71
C GLY A 72 -12.83 -11.18 -5.75
N ASP A 73 -13.42 -10.04 -5.38
CA ASP A 73 -14.20 -9.21 -6.29
C ASP A 73 -13.27 -8.48 -7.25
N SER A 74 -13.67 -8.41 -8.52
CA SER A 74 -12.85 -7.89 -9.61
C SER A 74 -13.40 -6.58 -10.14
N THR A 75 -12.61 -5.51 -10.03
CA THR A 75 -12.97 -4.17 -10.53
C THR A 75 -12.04 -3.76 -11.67
N THR A 76 -12.61 -3.24 -12.75
CA THR A 76 -11.84 -2.74 -13.91
C THR A 76 -11.78 -1.22 -13.89
N VAL A 77 -10.56 -0.68 -13.85
CA VAL A 77 -10.28 0.75 -13.84
C VAL A 77 -9.81 1.17 -15.23
N PRO A 78 -10.59 2.00 -15.94
CA PRO A 78 -10.22 2.44 -17.28
C PRO A 78 -8.90 3.23 -17.27
N LYS A 79 -8.11 3.09 -18.34
CA LYS A 79 -6.86 3.84 -18.54
C LYS A 79 -7.03 5.35 -18.35
N ALA A 80 -8.17 5.90 -18.77
CA ALA A 80 -8.48 7.32 -18.66
C ALA A 80 -8.57 7.81 -17.19
N LYS A 81 -8.84 6.92 -16.23
CA LYS A 81 -8.89 7.27 -14.80
C LYS A 81 -7.51 7.32 -14.14
N LEU A 82 -6.53 6.61 -14.70
CA LEU A 82 -5.20 6.42 -14.13
C LEU A 82 -4.32 7.69 -14.28
N PRO A 83 -3.31 7.90 -13.40
CA PRO A 83 -2.82 7.01 -12.34
C PRO A 83 -3.53 7.16 -11.00
N PHE A 84 -3.36 6.16 -10.12
CA PHE A 84 -3.71 6.26 -8.70
C PHE A 84 -2.75 7.20 -7.96
N LYS A 85 -3.30 8.06 -7.10
CA LYS A 85 -2.55 9.01 -6.27
C LYS A 85 -2.81 8.73 -4.80
N ILE A 86 -1.78 8.92 -3.96
CA ILE A 86 -1.97 8.90 -2.50
C ILE A 86 -2.87 10.08 -2.12
N VAL A 87 -3.88 9.77 -1.30
CA VAL A 87 -4.75 10.78 -0.69
C VAL A 87 -4.18 11.13 0.69
N ALA A 88 -4.16 12.42 1.03
CA ALA A 88 -3.78 12.84 2.37
C ALA A 88 -4.81 12.33 3.39
N GLY A 89 -4.32 11.72 4.48
CA GLY A 89 -5.14 11.12 5.54
C GLY A 89 -4.94 9.61 5.63
N ASN A 90 -5.13 9.07 6.83
CA ASN A 90 -5.12 7.62 7.05
C ASN A 90 -6.35 7.03 6.31
N GLY A 91 -6.25 5.79 5.80
CA GLY A 91 -7.32 5.17 5.00
C GLY A 91 -8.68 5.10 5.70
N GLY A 92 -8.65 5.21 7.02
CA GLY A 92 -9.77 5.27 7.96
C GLY A 92 -9.30 4.66 9.28
N PRO A 93 -10.18 4.42 10.26
CA PRO A 93 -9.87 3.52 11.36
C PRO A 93 -9.72 2.06 10.91
N GLU A 94 -10.26 1.72 9.74
CA GLU A 94 -10.34 0.35 9.22
C GLU A 94 -9.26 0.02 8.17
N HIS A 95 -8.58 1.02 7.61
CA HIS A 95 -7.62 0.83 6.52
C HIS A 95 -6.32 1.58 6.79
N ASP A 96 -5.18 0.96 6.47
CA ASP A 96 -3.86 1.59 6.69
C ASP A 96 -3.66 2.81 5.79
N PHE A 97 -4.11 2.75 4.54
CA PHE A 97 -4.03 3.84 3.59
C PHE A 97 -5.01 3.67 2.43
N LYS A 98 -5.19 4.74 1.65
CA LYS A 98 -6.01 4.70 0.44
C LYS A 98 -5.38 5.47 -0.71
N MET A 99 -5.72 5.07 -1.92
CA MET A 99 -5.29 5.74 -3.15
C MET A 99 -6.51 6.04 -4.03
N MET A 100 -6.47 7.13 -4.80
CA MET A 100 -7.56 7.51 -5.70
C MET A 100 -7.09 7.71 -7.13
N ALA A 101 -7.85 7.19 -8.09
CA ALA A 101 -7.74 7.48 -9.52
C ALA A 101 -8.89 8.41 -9.91
N LEU A 102 -8.57 9.69 -10.16
CA LEU A 102 -9.58 10.75 -10.34
C LEU A 102 -10.11 10.82 -11.79
N GLY A 103 -9.29 10.43 -12.75
CA GLY A 103 -9.59 10.65 -14.17
C GLY A 103 -9.66 12.12 -14.60
N PRO A 104 -10.27 12.39 -15.76
CA PRO A 104 -10.35 13.73 -16.33
C PRO A 104 -11.33 14.61 -15.55
N SER A 105 -11.09 15.92 -15.65
CA SER A 105 -11.91 16.94 -14.99
C SER A 105 -12.08 18.15 -15.90
N THR A 106 -13.29 18.69 -15.94
CA THR A 106 -13.62 19.93 -16.65
C THR A 106 -13.92 21.03 -15.63
N ASN A 107 -13.20 22.16 -15.71
CA ASN A 107 -13.40 23.32 -14.82
C ASN A 107 -13.36 23.00 -13.30
N GLY A 108 -12.56 22.00 -12.90
CA GLY A 108 -12.45 21.58 -11.50
C GLY A 108 -13.50 20.56 -11.04
N THR A 109 -14.41 20.14 -11.92
CA THR A 109 -15.38 19.06 -11.66
C THR A 109 -14.89 17.79 -12.34
N LEU A 110 -14.89 16.65 -11.63
CA LEU A 110 -14.54 15.37 -12.25
C LEU A 110 -15.61 14.97 -13.27
N ASP A 111 -15.18 14.49 -14.44
CA ASP A 111 -16.10 14.06 -15.50
C ASP A 111 -16.78 12.72 -15.17
N SER A 112 -16.24 11.99 -14.19
CA SER A 112 -16.78 10.73 -13.66
C SER A 112 -16.39 10.56 -12.18
N PRO A 113 -17.08 9.72 -11.40
CA PRO A 113 -16.68 9.40 -10.03
C PRO A 113 -15.24 8.88 -9.95
N PRO A 114 -14.47 9.26 -8.92
CA PRO A 114 -13.12 8.73 -8.71
C PRO A 114 -13.19 7.27 -8.28
N VAL A 115 -12.16 6.49 -8.62
CA VAL A 115 -11.99 5.14 -8.07
C VAL A 115 -11.11 5.21 -6.84
N THR A 116 -11.57 4.68 -5.71
CA THR A 116 -10.84 4.59 -4.45
C THR A 116 -10.39 3.16 -4.18
N LEU A 117 -9.11 3.02 -3.86
CA LEU A 117 -8.46 1.77 -3.48
C LEU A 117 -8.19 1.82 -1.97
N TYR A 118 -8.79 0.91 -1.20
CA TYR A 118 -8.55 0.73 0.23
C TYR A 118 -7.53 -0.38 0.45
N LEU A 119 -6.53 -0.12 1.30
CA LEU A 119 -5.32 -0.93 1.37
C LEU A 119 -4.86 -1.15 2.82
N ALA A 120 -4.46 -2.38 3.10
CA ALA A 120 -3.74 -2.77 4.32
C ALA A 120 -2.30 -3.17 4.03
N VAL A 121 -1.41 -2.96 5.01
CA VAL A 121 -0.03 -3.40 4.97
C VAL A 121 0.16 -4.55 5.94
N VAL A 122 0.38 -5.76 5.40
CA VAL A 122 0.65 -6.96 6.17
C VAL A 122 2.15 -7.30 6.02
N GLY A 123 2.96 -6.74 6.92
CA GLY A 123 4.42 -6.87 6.86
C GLY A 123 5.04 -6.20 5.63
N GLU A 124 5.63 -7.00 4.74
CA GLU A 124 6.22 -6.54 3.47
C GLU A 124 5.25 -6.62 2.28
N ARG A 125 4.00 -6.97 2.54
CA ARG A 125 2.97 -7.16 1.53
C ARG A 125 1.85 -6.14 1.69
N VAL A 126 1.11 -5.95 0.60
CA VAL A 126 -0.10 -5.12 0.56
C VAL A 126 -1.29 -6.01 0.24
N THR A 127 -2.40 -5.77 0.92
CA THR A 127 -3.70 -6.35 0.60
C THR A 127 -4.59 -5.26 0.02
N ILE A 128 -5.32 -5.57 -1.05
CA ILE A 128 -6.40 -4.70 -1.55
C ILE A 128 -7.64 -5.12 -0.77
N GLU A 129 -8.08 -4.29 0.16
CA GLU A 129 -9.21 -4.62 1.04
C GLU A 129 -10.54 -4.39 0.32
N ALA A 130 -10.64 -3.31 -0.46
CA ALA A 130 -11.82 -2.98 -1.25
C ALA A 130 -11.48 -2.03 -2.39
N VAL A 131 -12.34 -2.04 -3.42
CA VAL A 131 -12.32 -1.06 -4.52
C VAL A 131 -13.71 -0.43 -4.64
N GLU A 132 -13.76 0.90 -4.61
CA GLU A 132 -14.99 1.69 -4.79
C GLU A 132 -14.86 2.51 -6.08
N ASP A 133 -15.76 2.36 -7.05
CA ASP A 133 -15.62 2.90 -8.42
C ASP A 133 -16.74 3.81 -8.96
#